data_AF-A0A6A8Q5R7-F1
#
_entry.id   AF-A0A6A8Q5R7-F1
#
_cell.length_a   1.000
_cell.length_b   1.000
_cell.length_c   1.000
_cell.angle_alpha   90.00
_cell.angle_beta   90.00
_cell.angle_gamma   90.00
#
_symmetry.space_group_name_H-M   'P 1'
#
loop_
_entity.id
_entity.type
_entity.pdbx_description
1 polymer ?
#
loop_
_entity_poly.entity_id
_entity_poly.type
_entity_poly.pdbx_seq_one_letter_code
_entity_poly.pdbx_strand_id
1 'polypeptide(L)'
;MEHNSSNILVKGLNNWKLRLILSALLSIMGLGFLISMILGLFMNLSIYDKSLVGIAIFMVGVPAYLIVSNLAKVDEYTIAGFLNQTLTQAEGKAEVLVKEEKELEEEELNKREELEELFNETPLHHFLPDKPIRQAYYLFLFSVTGSLLVWFMG
;
A
#
# COMPACT_ATOMS: atom_id res chain seq x y z
N MET A 1 -28.61 -7.75 -7.64
CA MET A 1 -27.68 -6.62 -7.42
C MET A 1 -26.34 -7.08 -6.82
N GLU A 2 -26.24 -8.32 -6.33
CA GLU A 2 -25.02 -9.05 -5.91
C GLU A 2 -23.71 -8.73 -6.65
N HIS A 3 -23.76 -8.56 -7.98
CA HIS A 3 -22.56 -8.42 -8.81
C HIS A 3 -21.83 -7.07 -8.65
N ASN A 4 -22.45 -6.06 -8.03
CA ASN A 4 -21.88 -4.71 -7.97
C ASN A 4 -21.05 -4.49 -6.70
N SER A 5 -21.53 -4.96 -5.55
CA SER A 5 -20.88 -4.73 -4.24
C SER A 5 -19.55 -5.47 -4.07
N SER A 6 -19.54 -6.77 -4.38
CA SER A 6 -18.30 -7.57 -4.41
C SER A 6 -17.29 -6.96 -5.38
N ASN A 7 -17.74 -6.40 -6.50
CA ASN A 7 -16.88 -5.78 -7.48
C ASN A 7 -16.27 -4.44 -6.99
N ILE A 8 -17.01 -3.66 -6.19
CA ILE A 8 -16.50 -2.43 -5.55
C ILE A 8 -15.41 -2.77 -4.53
N LEU A 9 -15.64 -3.77 -3.68
CA LEU A 9 -14.66 -4.22 -2.69
C LEU A 9 -13.41 -4.82 -3.33
N VAL A 10 -13.56 -5.68 -4.34
CA VAL A 10 -12.44 -6.27 -5.09
C VAL A 10 -11.61 -5.17 -5.78
N LYS A 11 -12.26 -4.18 -6.39
CA LYS A 11 -11.56 -3.03 -6.98
C LYS A 11 -10.83 -2.20 -5.93
N GLY A 12 -11.46 -1.97 -4.77
CA GLY A 12 -10.83 -1.29 -3.62
C GLY A 12 -9.61 -2.02 -3.11
N LEU A 13 -9.73 -3.33 -2.89
CA LEU A 13 -8.66 -4.22 -2.45
C LEU A 13 -7.47 -4.19 -3.42
N ASN A 14 -7.73 -4.35 -4.72
CA ASN A 14 -6.69 -4.33 -5.74
C ASN A 14 -5.97 -2.98 -5.81
N ASN A 15 -6.72 -1.87 -5.78
CA ASN A 15 -6.14 -0.53 -5.75
C ASN A 15 -5.28 -0.31 -4.51
N TRP A 16 -5.71 -0.81 -3.35
CA TRP A 16 -4.95 -0.69 -2.11
C TRP A 16 -3.68 -1.55 -2.10
N LYS A 17 -3.76 -2.79 -2.61
CA LYS A 17 -2.57 -3.64 -2.81
C LYS A 17 -1.56 -2.97 -3.75
N LEU A 18 -2.01 -2.39 -4.87
CA LEU A 18 -1.14 -1.64 -5.78
C LEU A 18 -0.46 -0.46 -5.09
N ARG A 19 -1.20 0.27 -4.26
CA ARG A 19 -0.66 1.37 -3.44
C ARG A 19 0.42 0.91 -2.46
N LEU A 20 0.23 -0.23 -1.79
CA LEU A 20 1.25 -0.83 -0.93
C LEU A 20 2.49 -1.28 -1.71
N ILE A 21 2.31 -1.89 -2.88
CA ILE A 21 3.42 -2.28 -3.75
C ILE A 21 4.21 -1.04 -4.17
N LEU A 22 3.53 0.03 -4.59
CA LEU A 22 4.16 1.30 -4.94
C LEU A 22 4.96 1.90 -3.77
N SER A 23 4.38 1.89 -2.57
CA SER A 23 5.05 2.32 -1.34
C SER A 23 6.34 1.55 -1.09
N ALA A 24 6.32 0.23 -1.26
CA ALA A 24 7.50 -0.61 -1.10
C ALA A 24 8.56 -0.35 -2.17
N LEU A 25 8.16 -0.21 -3.44
CA LEU A 25 9.05 0.12 -4.55
C LEU A 25 9.79 1.43 -4.29
N LEU A 26 9.07 2.48 -3.89
CA LEU A 26 9.67 3.79 -3.58
C LEU A 26 10.66 3.70 -2.42
N SER A 27 10.29 2.98 -1.35
CA SER A 27 11.14 2.83 -0.17
C SER A 27 12.44 2.09 -0.48
N ILE A 28 12.35 0.95 -1.18
CA ILE A 28 13.50 0.10 -1.51
C ILE A 28 14.42 0.81 -2.52
N MET A 29 13.85 1.51 -3.49
CA MET A 29 14.63 2.29 -4.46
C MET A 29 15.44 3.39 -3.77
N GLY A 30 14.80 4.19 -2.91
CA GLY A 30 15.47 5.26 -2.18
C GLY A 30 16.55 4.72 -1.24
N LEU A 31 16.19 3.76 -0.39
CA LEU A 31 17.12 3.17 0.57
C LEU A 31 18.27 2.41 -0.10
N GLY A 32 17.99 1.64 -1.15
CA GLY A 32 19.02 0.88 -1.86
C GLY A 32 20.08 1.80 -2.46
N PHE A 33 19.67 2.94 -3.02
CA PHE A 33 20.60 3.94 -3.52
C PHE A 33 21.42 4.60 -2.39
N LEU A 34 20.77 4.97 -1.28
CA LEU A 34 21.46 5.56 -0.12
C LEU A 34 22.48 4.60 0.50
N ILE A 35 22.07 3.35 0.74
CA ILE A 35 22.94 2.30 1.29
C ILE A 35 24.15 2.12 0.38
N SER A 36 23.93 2.06 -0.94
CA SER A 36 25.03 1.90 -1.88
C SER A 36 26.01 3.07 -1.85
N MET A 37 25.50 4.31 -1.77
CA MET A 37 26.34 5.50 -1.69
C MET A 37 27.17 5.53 -0.41
N ILE A 38 26.56 5.18 0.73
CA ILE A 38 27.25 5.08 2.03
C ILE A 38 28.32 3.97 1.99
N LEU A 39 27.98 2.77 1.54
CA LEU A 39 28.92 1.65 1.41
C LEU A 39 30.08 1.98 0.49
N GLY A 40 29.81 2.73 -0.59
CA GLY A 40 30.82 3.18 -1.52
C GLY A 40 31.85 4.14 -0.94
N LEU A 41 31.53 4.86 0.13
CA LEU A 41 32.52 5.66 0.87
C LEU A 41 33.51 4.77 1.63
N PHE A 42 33.03 3.71 2.29
CA PHE A 42 33.89 2.80 3.06
C PHE A 42 34.78 1.93 2.18
N MET A 43 34.29 1.55 1.00
CA MET A 43 35.00 0.66 0.09
C MET A 43 35.76 1.37 -1.04
N ASN A 44 35.80 2.72 -1.05
CA ASN A 44 36.38 3.53 -2.13
C ASN A 44 35.92 3.09 -3.53
N LEU A 45 34.62 2.82 -3.66
CA LEU A 45 34.02 2.40 -4.93
C LEU A 45 33.85 3.57 -5.89
N SER A 46 33.95 3.30 -7.19
CA SER A 46 33.62 4.31 -8.20
C SER A 46 32.11 4.59 -8.20
N ILE A 47 31.69 5.73 -8.75
CA ILE A 47 30.27 6.09 -8.88
C ILE A 47 29.49 5.04 -9.68
N TYR A 48 30.13 4.42 -10.68
CA TYR A 48 29.54 3.36 -11.48
C TYR A 48 29.25 2.11 -10.62
N ASP A 49 30.21 1.70 -9.79
CA ASP A 49 30.06 0.53 -8.90
C ASP A 49 28.98 0.77 -7.83
N LYS A 50 28.93 1.97 -7.26
CA LYS A 50 27.85 2.39 -6.35
C LYS A 50 26.49 2.29 -7.05
N SER A 51 26.39 2.70 -8.31
CA SER A 51 25.11 2.61 -9.04
C SER A 51 24.69 1.15 -9.25
N LEU A 52 25.63 0.27 -9.58
CA LEU A 52 25.39 -1.16 -9.80
C LEU A 52 24.92 -1.86 -8.50
N VAL A 53 25.57 -1.57 -7.37
CA VAL A 53 25.16 -2.10 -6.06
C VAL A 53 23.76 -1.63 -5.67
N GLY A 54 23.41 -0.36 -5.92
CA GLY A 54 22.07 0.17 -5.66
C GLY A 54 20.99 -0.55 -6.49
N ILE A 55 21.27 -0.78 -7.78
CA ILE A 55 20.38 -1.54 -8.67
C ILE A 55 20.23 -2.99 -8.18
N ALA A 56 21.32 -3.63 -7.75
CA ALA A 56 21.29 -4.99 -7.22
C ALA A 56 20.41 -5.09 -5.95
N ILE A 57 20.55 -4.14 -5.02
CA ILE A 57 19.69 -4.05 -3.83
C ILE A 57 18.22 -3.88 -4.24
N PHE A 58 17.93 -3.04 -5.22
CA PHE A 58 16.56 -2.85 -5.71
C PHE A 58 15.98 -4.12 -6.35
N MET A 59 16.73 -4.74 -7.27
CA MET A 59 16.29 -5.95 -7.98
C MET A 59 16.04 -7.14 -7.06
N VAL A 60 16.80 -7.28 -5.97
CA VAL A 60 16.62 -8.36 -4.99
C VAL A 60 15.62 -7.98 -3.90
N GLY A 61 15.62 -6.73 -3.46
CA GLY A 61 14.80 -6.23 -2.37
C GLY A 61 13.31 -6.24 -2.69
N VAL A 62 12.93 -5.90 -3.93
CA VAL A 62 11.51 -5.87 -4.34
C VAL A 62 10.86 -7.26 -4.28
N PRO A 63 11.40 -8.32 -4.92
CA PRO A 63 10.88 -9.67 -4.77
C PRO A 63 10.87 -10.15 -3.32
N ALA A 64 11.94 -9.89 -2.56
CA ALA A 64 12.03 -10.29 -1.15
C ALA A 64 10.91 -9.66 -0.31
N TYR A 65 10.63 -8.36 -0.52
CA TYR A 65 9.53 -7.67 0.15
C TYR A 65 8.18 -8.29 -0.20
N LEU A 66 7.91 -8.56 -1.49
CA LEU A 66 6.64 -9.14 -1.92
C LEU A 66 6.40 -10.53 -1.30
N ILE A 67 7.46 -11.33 -1.14
CA ILE A 67 7.39 -12.64 -0.50
C ILE A 67 7.12 -12.50 1.00
N VAL A 68 7.84 -11.61 1.70
CA VAL A 68 7.74 -11.47 3.16
C VAL A 68 6.45 -10.75 3.59
N SER A 69 6.00 -9.77 2.81
CA SER A 69 4.85 -8.93 3.16
C SER A 69 3.51 -9.66 3.18
N ASN A 70 3.46 -10.92 2.70
CA ASN A 70 2.25 -11.75 2.74
C ASN A 70 1.02 -11.00 2.16
N LEU A 71 1.22 -10.16 1.14
CA LEU A 71 0.16 -9.39 0.47
C LEU A 71 -0.99 -10.29 -0.04
N ALA A 72 -0.71 -11.57 -0.27
CA ALA A 72 -1.71 -12.58 -0.60
C ALA A 72 -2.74 -12.84 0.51
N LYS A 73 -2.40 -12.60 1.78
CA LYS A 73 -3.29 -12.77 2.94
C LYS A 73 -4.23 -11.59 3.17
N VAL A 74 -4.04 -10.47 2.48
CA VAL A 74 -4.95 -9.32 2.56
C VAL A 74 -6.17 -9.62 1.69
N ASP A 75 -7.35 -9.59 2.28
CA ASP A 75 -8.63 -9.94 1.68
C ASP A 75 -9.69 -8.83 1.88
N GLU A 76 -10.91 -9.10 1.44
CA GLU A 76 -12.05 -8.18 1.53
C GLU A 76 -12.45 -7.89 2.99
N TYR A 77 -12.28 -8.86 3.90
CA TYR A 77 -12.50 -8.66 5.34
C TYR A 77 -11.52 -7.65 5.94
N THR A 78 -10.27 -7.65 5.46
CA THR A 78 -9.29 -6.63 5.87
C THR A 78 -9.74 -5.22 5.46
N ILE A 79 -10.34 -5.08 4.27
CA ILE A 79 -10.90 -3.81 3.79
C ILE A 79 -12.11 -3.39 4.63
N ALA A 80 -13.03 -4.31 4.93
CA ALA A 80 -14.15 -4.07 5.84
C ALA A 80 -13.66 -3.58 7.22
N GLY A 81 -12.61 -4.20 7.76
CA GLY A 81 -11.98 -3.76 9.00
C GLY A 81 -11.45 -2.32 8.95
N PHE A 82 -10.85 -1.90 7.83
CA PHE A 82 -10.42 -0.50 7.66
C PHE A 82 -11.60 0.47 7.58
N LEU A 83 -12.68 0.07 6.92
CA LEU A 83 -13.90 0.86 6.84
C LEU A 83 -14.52 1.05 8.22
N ASN A 84 -14.58 0.01 9.03
CA ASN A 84 -15.08 0.12 10.41
C ASN A 84 -14.30 1.11 11.28
N GLN A 85 -13.00 1.27 11.02
CA GLN A 85 -12.16 2.22 11.75
C GLN A 85 -12.26 3.66 11.24
N THR A 86 -12.60 3.83 9.95
CA THR A 86 -12.49 5.13 9.26
C THR A 86 -13.86 5.75 8.98
N LEU A 87 -14.88 4.92 8.79
CA LEU A 87 -16.22 5.31 8.42
C LEU A 87 -17.16 5.21 9.61
N THR A 88 -17.54 6.37 10.16
CA THR A 88 -18.49 6.42 11.28
C THR A 88 -19.85 5.85 10.88
N GLN A 89 -20.26 6.02 9.62
CA GLN A 89 -21.53 5.50 9.09
C GLN A 89 -21.57 3.97 9.02
N ALA A 90 -20.42 3.28 8.99
CA ALA A 90 -20.39 1.82 9.01
C ALA A 90 -20.81 1.26 10.37
N GLU A 91 -20.74 2.04 11.46
CA GLU A 91 -21.08 1.63 12.83
C GLU A 91 -20.41 0.32 13.29
N GLY A 92 -19.23 0.00 12.73
CA GLY A 92 -18.55 -1.25 13.03
C GLY A 92 -19.13 -2.49 12.36
N LYS A 93 -20.02 -2.34 11.37
CA LYS A 93 -20.70 -3.42 10.63
C LYS A 93 -20.34 -3.45 9.14
N ALA A 94 -19.18 -2.96 8.71
CA ALA A 94 -18.76 -2.97 7.29
C ALA A 94 -18.58 -4.39 6.72
N GLU A 95 -18.52 -5.42 7.57
CA GLU A 95 -18.48 -6.83 7.17
C GLU A 95 -19.71 -7.27 6.37
N VAL A 96 -20.85 -6.55 6.48
CA VAL A 96 -22.07 -6.81 5.69
C VAL A 96 -21.84 -6.69 4.19
N LEU A 97 -20.80 -5.96 3.77
CA LEU A 97 -20.42 -5.81 2.37
C LEU A 97 -19.74 -7.07 1.80
N VAL A 98 -19.19 -7.93 2.67
CA VAL A 98 -18.44 -9.14 2.29
C VAL A 98 -19.33 -10.40 2.35
N LYS A 99 -20.32 -10.43 3.26
CA LYS A 99 -21.24 -11.55 3.42
C LYS A 99 -22.14 -11.76 2.18
N GLU A 100 -22.57 -13.01 1.97
CA GLU A 100 -23.56 -13.34 0.94
C GLU A 100 -24.93 -12.77 1.32
N GLU A 101 -25.73 -12.34 0.33
CA GLU A 101 -27.02 -11.69 0.54
C GLU A 101 -28.00 -12.57 1.32
N LYS A 102 -27.88 -13.89 1.18
CA LYS A 102 -28.70 -14.90 1.87
C LYS A 102 -28.39 -15.05 3.36
N GLU A 103 -27.23 -14.58 3.79
CA GLU A 103 -26.77 -14.64 5.19
C GLU A 103 -27.08 -13.35 5.96
N LEU A 104 -27.60 -12.33 5.27
CA LEU A 104 -27.89 -11.02 5.83
C LEU A 104 -29.33 -10.95 6.34
N GLU A 105 -29.49 -10.40 7.54
CA GLU A 105 -30.81 -10.02 8.06
C GLU A 105 -31.32 -8.74 7.37
N GLU A 106 -32.63 -8.45 7.42
CA GLU A 106 -33.22 -7.25 6.79
C GLU A 106 -32.55 -5.95 7.24
N GLU A 107 -32.11 -5.86 8.50
CA GLU A 107 -31.35 -4.71 9.00
C GLU A 107 -29.96 -4.60 8.36
N GLU A 108 -29.27 -5.73 8.15
CA GLU A 108 -27.95 -5.76 7.52
C GLU A 108 -28.02 -5.47 6.02
N LEU A 109 -29.12 -5.88 5.36
CA LEU A 109 -29.40 -5.54 3.96
C LEU A 109 -29.58 -4.03 3.76
N ASN A 110 -30.38 -3.39 4.60
CA ASN A 110 -30.54 -1.93 4.56
C ASN A 110 -29.21 -1.21 4.78
N LYS A 111 -28.37 -1.72 5.70
CA LYS A 111 -27.05 -1.14 5.95
C LYS A 111 -26.08 -1.31 4.79
N ARG A 112 -26.17 -2.45 4.11
CA ARG A 112 -25.40 -2.71 2.89
C ARG A 112 -25.79 -1.75 1.78
N GLU A 113 -27.07 -1.51 1.56
CA GLU A 113 -27.54 -0.54 0.56
C GLU A 113 -27.06 0.89 0.87
N GLU A 114 -27.15 1.32 2.14
CA GLU A 114 -26.64 2.64 2.58
C GLU A 114 -25.14 2.80 2.27
N LEU A 115 -24.34 1.77 2.56
CA LEU A 115 -22.90 1.78 2.30
C LEU A 115 -22.58 1.74 0.79
N GLU A 116 -23.35 0.99 0.01
CA GLU A 116 -23.21 0.94 -1.46
C GLU A 116 -23.53 2.30 -2.11
N GLU A 117 -24.59 2.96 -1.65
CA GLU A 117 -24.96 4.31 -2.10
C GLU A 117 -23.85 5.32 -1.77
N LEU A 118 -23.32 5.25 -0.54
CA LEU A 118 -22.18 6.07 -0.15
C LEU A 118 -20.96 5.86 -1.06
N PHE A 119 -20.67 4.63 -1.48
CA PHE A 119 -19.52 4.37 -2.36
C PHE A 119 -19.74 4.78 -3.81
N ASN A 120 -20.99 4.93 -4.24
CA ASN A 120 -21.31 5.54 -5.53
C ASN A 120 -21.05 7.05 -5.52
N GLU A 121 -21.33 7.72 -4.39
CA GLU A 121 -21.06 9.15 -4.24
C GLU A 121 -19.58 9.43 -3.94
N THR A 122 -18.98 8.65 -3.04
CA THR A 122 -17.59 8.81 -2.58
C THR A 122 -16.81 7.51 -2.78
N PRO A 123 -15.86 7.47 -3.72
CA PRO A 123 -15.21 6.21 -4.06
C PRO A 123 -14.38 5.65 -2.91
N LEU A 124 -14.51 4.33 -2.70
CA LEU A 124 -13.94 3.54 -1.59
C LEU A 124 -12.49 3.87 -1.21
N HIS A 125 -11.65 4.20 -2.19
CA HIS A 125 -10.22 4.47 -2.00
C HIS A 125 -9.91 5.72 -1.16
N HIS A 126 -10.89 6.60 -0.90
CA HIS A 126 -10.75 7.74 0.01
C HIS A 126 -10.78 7.32 1.48
N PHE A 127 -11.44 6.21 1.79
CA PHE A 127 -11.56 5.69 3.15
C PHE A 127 -10.47 4.68 3.50
N LEU A 128 -9.66 4.28 2.52
CA LEU A 128 -8.55 3.36 2.73
C LEU A 128 -7.30 4.10 3.23
N PRO A 129 -6.50 3.49 4.12
CA PRO A 129 -5.36 4.16 4.73
C PRO A 129 -4.27 4.52 3.69
N ASP A 130 -3.93 5.81 3.64
CA ASP A 130 -2.88 6.39 2.76
C ASP A 130 -1.52 6.60 3.47
N LYS A 131 -1.52 6.48 4.81
CA LYS A 131 -0.31 6.63 5.65
C LYS A 131 0.93 5.89 5.13
N PRO A 132 0.86 4.59 4.72
CA PRO A 132 2.06 3.87 4.28
C PRO A 132 2.72 4.50 3.04
N ILE A 133 1.93 4.93 2.05
CA ILE A 133 2.44 5.54 0.81
C ILE A 133 3.13 6.86 1.12
N ARG A 134 2.50 7.68 1.94
CA ARG A 134 3.03 9.00 2.29
C ARG A 134 4.35 8.88 3.05
N GLN A 135 4.43 7.93 3.98
CA GLN A 135 5.68 7.64 4.71
C GLN A 135 6.77 7.14 3.76
N ALA A 136 6.45 6.23 2.84
CA ALA A 136 7.39 5.75 1.84
C ALA A 136 7.88 6.86 0.91
N TYR A 137 7.01 7.78 0.51
CA TYR A 137 7.40 8.92 -0.31
C TYR A 137 8.38 9.85 0.43
N TYR A 138 8.12 10.18 1.70
CA TYR A 138 9.07 10.98 2.49
C TYR A 138 10.39 10.25 2.73
N LEU A 139 10.33 8.94 2.98
CA LEU A 139 11.53 8.12 3.12
C LEU A 139 12.35 8.11 1.83
N PHE A 140 11.69 7.97 0.68
CA PHE A 140 12.33 8.05 -0.64
C PHE A 140 13.01 9.40 -0.83
N LEU A 141 12.29 10.51 -0.61
CA LEU A 141 12.86 11.86 -0.72
C LEU A 141 14.08 12.03 0.18
N PHE A 142 13.96 11.66 1.46
CA PHE A 142 15.06 11.74 2.41
C PHE A 142 16.27 10.92 1.94
N SER A 143 16.03 9.71 1.43
CA SER A 143 17.08 8.83 0.95
C SER A 143 17.78 9.37 -0.29
N VAL A 144 17.04 9.91 -1.25
CA VAL A 144 17.60 10.55 -2.44
C VAL A 144 18.41 11.79 -2.05
N THR A 145 17.87 12.66 -1.21
CA THR A 145 18.59 13.85 -0.74
C THR A 145 19.89 13.47 -0.01
N GLY A 146 19.83 12.49 0.90
CA GLY A 146 21.02 11.98 1.59
C GLY A 146 22.06 11.39 0.61
N SER A 147 21.60 10.67 -0.40
CA SER A 147 22.47 10.09 -1.43
C SER A 147 23.18 11.16 -2.25
N LEU A 148 22.48 12.24 -2.62
CA LEU A 148 23.06 13.37 -3.32
C LEU A 148 24.09 14.11 -2.46
N LEU A 149 23.82 14.29 -1.16
CA LEU A 149 24.79 14.89 -0.24
C LEU A 149 26.08 14.07 -0.16
N VAL A 150 25.95 12.74 -0.03
CA VAL A 150 27.10 11.82 -0.05
C VAL A 150 27.87 11.93 -1.36
N TRP A 151 27.16 12.10 -2.49
CA TRP A 151 27.80 12.28 -3.80
C TRP A 151 28.60 13.57 -3.90
N PHE A 152 28.13 14.68 -3.32
CA PHE A 152 28.87 15.95 -3.35
C PHE A 152 30.04 16.00 -2.36
N MET A 153 30.06 15.13 -1.34
CA MET A 153 31.09 15.08 -0.31
C MET A 153 32.27 14.15 -0.64
N GLY A 154 32.06 13.13 -1.48
CA GLY A 154 33.08 12.13 -1.85
C GLY A 154 33.42 12.18 -3.32
#